data_AF-A0A7J2XBW0-F1
#
_entry.id   AF-A0A7J2XBW0-F1
#
_cell.length_a   1.000
_cell.length_b   1.000
_cell.length_c   1.000
_cell.angle_alpha   90.00
_cell.angle_beta   90.00
_cell.angle_gamma   90.00
#
_symmetry.space_group_name_H-M   'P 1'
#
loop_
_entity.id
_entity.type
_entity.pdbx_description
1 polymer ?
#
loop_
_entity_poly.entity_id
_entity_poly.type
_entity_poly.pdbx_seq_one_letter_code
_entity_poly.pdbx_strand_id
1 'polypeptide(L)'
;TILGNADLVPCTPGAVMEILEREGVNLKGKDVVVINHSPIIGRPLSQLLLSKDATVTICHVHTKGLEEHTRKADVLITATGVPRLIKRDHVKEGSVVIDVGIRKTEEGIIGDVDFEEVKDRASLITPVPGGVGPVTIAMFIRNLFRIYRRRMG
;
A
#
# COMPACT_ATOMS: atom_id res chain seq x y z
N THR A 1 -2.63 0.37 17.59
CA THR A 1 -2.13 -0.82 18.31
C THR A 1 -2.83 -2.03 17.73
N ILE A 2 -2.40 -3.25 18.08
CA ILE A 2 -3.08 -4.50 17.66
C ILE A 2 -4.57 -4.46 18.01
N LEU A 3 -4.94 -3.68 19.04
CA LEU A 3 -6.30 -3.40 19.50
C LEU A 3 -7.06 -2.35 18.66
N GLY A 4 -6.57 -1.95 17.48
CA GLY A 4 -7.23 -0.99 16.59
C GLY A 4 -7.07 0.51 16.96
N ASN A 5 -6.79 0.83 18.22
CA ASN A 5 -6.70 2.22 18.70
C ASN A 5 -5.27 2.75 18.66
N ALA A 6 -4.73 2.94 17.45
CA ALA A 6 -3.43 3.60 17.26
C ALA A 6 -3.60 5.12 17.27
N ASP A 7 -3.10 5.77 18.31
CA ASP A 7 -3.04 7.23 18.38
C ASP A 7 -2.13 7.85 17.30
N LEU A 8 -1.03 7.15 17.02
CA LEU A 8 -0.11 7.44 15.93
C LEU A 8 -0.09 6.25 14.99
N VAL A 9 -0.30 6.53 13.71
CA VAL A 9 -0.27 5.53 12.65
C VAL A 9 1.08 5.64 11.93
N PRO A 10 1.80 4.54 11.67
CA PRO A 10 3.04 4.61 10.90
C PRO A 10 2.82 5.32 9.56
N CYS A 11 3.75 6.19 9.16
CA CYS A 11 3.50 7.17 8.10
C CYS A 11 3.14 6.54 6.76
N THR A 12 3.89 5.53 6.30
CA THR A 12 3.63 4.87 5.02
C THR A 12 2.36 4.02 5.03
N PRO A 13 2.12 3.13 6.03
CA PRO A 13 0.81 2.48 6.18
C PRO A 13 -0.36 3.48 6.24
N GLY A 14 -0.21 4.57 7.00
CA GLY A 14 -1.21 5.63 7.08
C GLY A 14 -1.45 6.35 5.74
N ALA A 15 -0.40 6.51 4.93
CA ALA A 15 -0.51 7.12 3.61
C ALA A 15 -1.30 6.24 2.64
N VAL A 16 -1.06 4.93 2.66
CA VAL A 16 -1.85 3.97 1.88
C VAL A 16 -3.33 4.02 2.29
N MET A 17 -3.61 3.98 3.60
CA MET A 17 -4.99 4.08 4.10
C MET A 17 -5.67 5.41 3.70
N GLU A 18 -4.95 6.53 3.78
CA GLU A 18 -5.46 7.85 3.39
C GLU A 18 -5.78 7.91 1.89
N ILE A 19 -4.92 7.35 1.03
CA ILE A 19 -5.16 7.27 -0.41
C ILE A 19 -6.42 6.45 -0.68
N LEU A 20 -6.51 5.23 -0.13
CA LEU A 20 -7.68 4.38 -0.31
C LEU A 20 -8.98 5.06 0.14
N GLU A 21 -8.95 5.77 1.27
CA GLU A 21 -10.09 6.51 1.80
C GLU A 21 -10.51 7.68 0.90
N ARG A 22 -9.55 8.50 0.44
CA ARG A 22 -9.82 9.65 -0.43
C ARG A 22 -10.36 9.25 -1.81
N GLU A 23 -9.91 8.11 -2.30
CA GLU A 23 -10.33 7.55 -3.58
C GLU A 23 -11.64 6.74 -3.46
N GLY A 24 -12.27 6.72 -2.28
CA GLY A 24 -13.57 6.08 -2.07
C GLY A 24 -13.51 4.54 -2.11
N VAL A 25 -12.35 3.93 -1.87
CA VAL A 25 -12.20 2.48 -1.91
C VAL A 25 -12.77 1.85 -0.64
N ASN A 26 -13.96 1.26 -0.73
CA ASN A 26 -14.53 0.47 0.35
C ASN A 26 -13.75 -0.85 0.54
N LEU A 27 -13.09 -1.01 1.69
CA LEU A 27 -12.28 -2.20 2.01
C LEU A 27 -13.07 -3.35 2.64
N LYS A 28 -14.28 -3.10 3.13
CA LYS A 28 -15.06 -4.09 3.87
C LYS A 28 -15.39 -5.29 2.97
N GLY A 29 -14.95 -6.48 3.39
CA GLY A 29 -15.15 -7.73 2.67
C GLY A 29 -14.30 -7.90 1.41
N LYS A 30 -13.41 -6.97 1.08
CA LYS A 30 -12.52 -7.08 -0.08
C LYS A 30 -11.31 -7.96 0.22
N ASP A 31 -10.84 -8.66 -0.82
CA ASP A 31 -9.57 -9.39 -0.79
C ASP A 31 -8.41 -8.42 -1.05
N VAL A 32 -7.58 -8.20 -0.03
CA VAL A 32 -6.42 -7.32 -0.09
C VAL A 32 -5.13 -8.13 0.01
N VAL A 33 -4.25 -7.96 -0.97
CA VAL A 33 -2.92 -8.60 -0.98
C VAL A 33 -1.86 -7.55 -0.69
N VAL A 34 -1.05 -7.78 0.35
CA VAL A 34 0.09 -6.93 0.71
C VAL A 34 1.38 -7.69 0.44
N ILE A 35 2.20 -7.22 -0.51
CA ILE A 35 3.51 -7.79 -0.84
C ILE A 35 4.60 -7.08 -0.04
N ASN A 36 4.59 -7.29 1.28
CA ASN A 36 5.62 -6.88 2.22
C ASN A 36 5.26 -7.45 3.60
N HIS A 37 6.25 -7.91 4.38
CA HIS A 37 6.03 -8.37 5.77
C HIS A 37 6.95 -7.68 6.78
N SER A 38 7.55 -6.55 6.40
CA SER A 38 8.44 -5.78 7.26
C SER A 38 7.68 -5.17 8.45
N PRO A 39 8.37 -4.88 9.57
CA PRO A 39 7.76 -4.21 10.71
C PRO A 39 7.38 -2.75 10.46
N ILE A 40 7.90 -2.13 9.39
CA ILE A 40 7.69 -0.69 9.11
C ILE A 40 6.54 -0.42 8.14
N ILE A 41 6.26 -1.36 7.22
CA ILE A 41 5.21 -1.20 6.20
C ILE A 41 4.21 -2.35 6.27
N GLY A 42 4.63 -3.56 5.90
CA GLY A 42 3.72 -4.69 5.67
C GLY A 42 2.88 -5.09 6.88
N ARG A 43 3.53 -5.39 8.01
CA ARG A 43 2.82 -5.81 9.24
C ARG A 43 1.86 -4.74 9.77
N PRO A 44 2.27 -3.47 9.98
CA PRO A 44 1.35 -2.46 10.46
C PRO A 44 0.23 -2.17 9.45
N LEU A 45 0.52 -2.12 8.15
CA LEU A 45 -0.50 -1.93 7.12
C LEU A 45 -1.55 -3.04 7.13
N SER A 46 -1.10 -4.30 7.25
CA SER A 46 -2.00 -5.44 7.32
C SER A 46 -2.98 -5.34 8.50
N GLN A 47 -2.53 -4.84 9.65
CA GLN A 47 -3.42 -4.61 10.80
C GLN A 47 -4.43 -3.48 10.55
N LEU A 48 -4.04 -2.40 9.88
CA LEU A 48 -4.95 -1.31 9.52
C LEU A 48 -6.03 -1.79 8.54
N LEU A 49 -5.64 -2.60 7.55
CA LEU A 49 -6.57 -3.19 6.58
C LEU A 49 -7.56 -4.14 7.27
N LEU A 50 -7.07 -5.02 8.16
CA LEU A 50 -7.93 -5.89 8.98
C LEU A 50 -8.91 -5.08 9.84
N SER A 51 -8.47 -3.94 10.40
CA SER A 51 -9.37 -3.05 11.17
C SER A 51 -10.46 -2.37 10.34
N LYS A 52 -10.37 -2.45 9.01
CA LYS A 52 -11.39 -2.00 8.05
C LYS A 52 -12.20 -3.15 7.45
N ASP A 53 -12.21 -4.30 8.13
CA ASP A 53 -12.94 -5.51 7.75
C ASP A 53 -12.51 -6.11 6.38
N ALA A 54 -11.25 -5.90 5.97
CA ALA A 54 -10.70 -6.53 4.77
C ALA A 54 -10.20 -7.96 5.04
N THR A 55 -10.30 -8.83 4.04
CA THR A 55 -9.58 -10.12 4.04
C THR A 55 -8.15 -9.86 3.58
N VAL A 56 -7.15 -10.08 4.44
CA VAL A 56 -5.76 -9.70 4.14
C VAL A 56 -4.87 -10.92 3.92
N THR A 57 -4.21 -10.99 2.76
CA THR A 57 -3.14 -11.94 2.46
C THR A 57 -1.80 -11.21 2.44
N ILE A 58 -0.82 -11.72 3.18
CA ILE A 58 0.53 -11.14 3.23
C ILE A 58 1.49 -12.02 2.41
N CYS A 59 2.07 -11.46 1.37
CA CYS A 59 3.08 -12.10 0.54
C CYS A 59 4.48 -11.55 0.81
N HIS A 60 5.50 -12.34 0.55
CA HIS A 60 6.91 -12.00 0.73
C HIS A 60 7.82 -12.85 -0.16
N VAL A 61 9.13 -12.66 -0.06
CA VAL A 61 10.17 -13.35 -0.87
C VAL A 61 10.17 -14.88 -0.81
N HIS A 62 9.42 -15.49 0.12
CA HIS A 62 9.29 -16.95 0.24
C HIS A 62 7.89 -17.45 -0.13
N THR A 63 6.98 -16.56 -0.51
CA THR A 63 5.66 -16.94 -1.01
C THR A 63 5.81 -17.69 -2.33
N LYS A 64 5.29 -18.91 -2.39
CA LYS A 64 5.22 -19.70 -3.62
C LYS A 64 3.99 -19.26 -4.41
N GLY A 65 4.11 -19.20 -5.74
CA GLY A 65 2.98 -18.84 -6.60
C GLY A 65 2.43 -17.44 -6.31
N LEU A 66 3.30 -16.42 -6.22
CA LEU A 66 2.90 -15.03 -5.92
C LEU A 66 1.69 -14.57 -6.76
N GLU A 67 1.73 -14.85 -8.06
CA GLU A 67 0.67 -14.52 -9.01
C GLU A 67 -0.70 -15.11 -8.61
N GLU A 68 -0.74 -16.32 -8.04
CA GLU A 68 -1.98 -16.98 -7.63
C GLU A 68 -2.73 -16.21 -6.53
N HIS A 69 -1.96 -15.49 -5.70
CA HIS A 69 -2.48 -14.61 -4.67
C HIS A 69 -2.88 -13.27 -5.27
N THR A 70 -1.98 -12.62 -6.01
CA THR A 70 -2.17 -11.24 -6.48
C THR A 70 -3.31 -11.12 -7.48
N ARG A 71 -3.51 -12.12 -8.37
CA ARG A 71 -4.57 -12.09 -9.39
C ARG A 71 -5.99 -12.20 -8.83
N LYS A 72 -6.13 -12.54 -7.54
CA LYS A 72 -7.42 -12.61 -6.84
C LYS A 72 -7.74 -11.31 -6.09
N ALA A 73 -6.74 -10.46 -5.89
CA ALA A 73 -6.85 -9.27 -5.06
C ALA A 73 -7.81 -8.23 -5.68
N ASP A 74 -8.76 -7.75 -4.89
CA ASP A 74 -9.51 -6.53 -5.22
C ASP A 74 -8.66 -5.28 -4.99
N VAL A 75 -7.72 -5.37 -4.04
CA VAL A 75 -6.71 -4.34 -3.76
C VAL A 75 -5.33 -4.99 -3.63
N LEU A 76 -4.41 -4.61 -4.51
CA LEU A 76 -3.02 -5.06 -4.50
C LEU A 76 -2.11 -3.94 -3.99
N ILE A 77 -1.35 -4.20 -2.94
CA ILE A 77 -0.42 -3.23 -2.35
C ILE A 77 0.98 -3.84 -2.34
N THR A 78 1.94 -3.18 -2.98
CA THR A 78 3.33 -3.68 -3.08
C THR A 78 4.33 -2.71 -2.47
N ALA A 79 5.30 -3.24 -1.74
CA ALA A 79 6.40 -2.48 -1.13
C ALA A 79 7.68 -3.32 -1.06
N THR A 80 8.09 -3.91 -2.18
CA THR A 80 9.22 -4.84 -2.31
C THR A 80 10.54 -4.11 -2.60
N GLY A 81 10.51 -2.96 -3.27
CA GLY A 81 11.71 -2.25 -3.74
C GLY A 81 12.37 -2.92 -4.95
N VAL A 82 11.65 -3.81 -5.63
CA VAL A 82 12.10 -4.54 -6.83
C VAL A 82 11.38 -3.94 -8.05
N PRO A 83 12.10 -3.19 -8.91
CA PRO A 83 11.47 -2.49 -10.04
C PRO A 83 10.70 -3.43 -10.97
N ARG A 84 9.46 -3.04 -11.33
CA ARG A 84 8.61 -3.73 -12.32
C ARG A 84 8.40 -5.23 -12.05
N LEU A 85 8.43 -5.63 -10.78
CA LEU A 85 8.10 -6.99 -10.33
C LEU A 85 6.65 -7.34 -10.67
N ILE A 86 5.73 -6.41 -10.42
CA ILE A 86 4.29 -6.59 -10.61
C ILE A 86 3.92 -6.16 -12.02
N LYS A 87 3.45 -7.12 -12.81
CA LYS A 87 3.09 -6.99 -14.22
C LYS A 87 1.61 -7.25 -14.46
N ARG A 88 1.17 -7.14 -15.72
CA ARG A 88 -0.24 -7.38 -16.13
C ARG A 88 -0.87 -8.64 -15.51
N ASP A 89 -0.17 -9.77 -15.54
CA ASP A 89 -0.69 -11.08 -15.10
C ASP A 89 -0.88 -11.17 -13.57
N HIS A 90 -0.25 -10.28 -12.82
CA HIS A 90 -0.40 -10.21 -11.37
C HIS A 90 -1.68 -9.50 -10.95
N VAL A 91 -2.32 -8.74 -11.85
CA VAL A 91 -3.37 -7.77 -11.51
C VAL A 91 -4.72 -8.31 -11.95
N LYS A 92 -5.71 -8.24 -11.05
CA LYS A 92 -7.10 -8.54 -11.38
C LYS A 92 -7.72 -7.37 -12.15
N GLU A 93 -8.51 -7.66 -13.18
CA GLU A 93 -9.28 -6.64 -13.90
C GLU A 93 -10.17 -5.84 -12.94
N GLY A 94 -10.11 -4.51 -13.01
CA GLY A 94 -10.85 -3.60 -12.15
C GLY A 94 -10.32 -3.48 -10.71
N SER A 95 -9.18 -4.08 -10.37
CA SER A 95 -8.60 -3.96 -9.02
C SER A 95 -7.94 -2.61 -8.77
N VAL A 96 -7.77 -2.28 -7.48
CA VAL A 96 -7.00 -1.11 -7.03
C VAL A 96 -5.55 -1.54 -6.82
N VAL A 97 -4.59 -0.77 -7.33
CA VAL A 97 -3.15 -1.05 -7.21
C VAL A 97 -2.46 0.12 -6.51
N ILE A 98 -1.84 -0.15 -5.36
CA ILE A 98 -1.04 0.83 -4.62
C ILE A 98 0.43 0.40 -4.66
N ASP A 99 1.23 1.18 -5.38
CA ASP A 99 2.68 1.01 -5.48
C ASP A 99 3.39 1.91 -4.45
N VAL A 100 3.88 1.27 -3.39
CA VAL A 100 4.68 1.91 -2.33
C VAL A 100 6.17 1.82 -2.66
N GLY A 101 6.54 1.00 -3.64
CA GLY A 101 7.91 0.78 -4.07
C GLY A 101 8.55 2.06 -4.58
N ILE A 102 9.79 2.31 -4.15
CA ILE A 102 10.59 3.42 -4.66
C ILE A 102 12.01 2.90 -4.85
N ARG A 103 12.47 2.92 -6.10
CA ARG A 103 13.86 2.64 -6.46
C ARG A 103 14.38 3.75 -7.36
N LYS A 104 15.53 4.32 -7.00
CA LYS A 104 16.26 5.23 -7.88
C LYS A 104 17.11 4.40 -8.85
N THR A 105 16.93 4.64 -10.13
CA THR A 105 17.67 4.03 -11.24
C THR A 105 18.27 5.14 -12.11
N GLU A 106 18.99 4.77 -13.17
CA GLU A 106 19.49 5.71 -14.17
C GLU A 106 18.34 6.38 -14.95
N GLU A 107 17.23 5.68 -15.11
CA GLU A 107 16.02 6.15 -15.80
C GLU A 107 15.13 7.06 -14.94
N GLY A 108 15.38 7.14 -13.63
CA GLY A 108 14.62 7.97 -12.70
C GLY A 108 14.15 7.20 -11.46
N ILE A 109 12.98 7.58 -10.94
CA ILE A 109 12.36 6.92 -9.79
C ILE A 109 11.31 5.96 -10.31
N ILE A 110 11.50 4.66 -10.07
CA ILE A 110 10.64 3.58 -10.55
C ILE A 110 10.06 2.81 -9.35
N GLY A 111 8.80 2.40 -9.47
CA GLY A 111 8.10 1.60 -8.46
C GLY A 111 8.22 0.10 -8.68
N ASP A 112 7.51 -0.67 -7.86
CA ASP A 112 7.48 -2.13 -8.00
C ASP A 112 6.58 -2.60 -9.15
N VAL A 113 5.67 -1.76 -9.62
CA VAL A 113 4.68 -2.07 -10.65
C VAL A 113 5.17 -1.57 -12.01
N ASP A 114 5.02 -2.40 -13.04
CA ASP A 114 5.11 -1.94 -14.41
C ASP A 114 3.84 -1.16 -14.78
N PHE A 115 3.90 0.17 -14.59
CA PHE A 115 2.74 1.06 -14.70
C PHE A 115 2.07 0.97 -16.07
N GLU A 116 2.86 0.90 -17.15
CA GLU A 116 2.34 0.88 -18.52
C GLU A 116 1.58 -0.41 -18.83
N GLU A 117 2.04 -1.55 -18.33
CA GLU A 117 1.35 -2.83 -18.52
C GLU A 117 0.06 -2.96 -17.69
N VAL A 118 -0.04 -2.22 -16.57
CA VAL A 118 -1.08 -2.39 -15.56
C VAL A 118 -2.18 -1.32 -15.61
N LYS A 119 -1.86 -0.09 -16.07
CA LYS A 119 -2.76 1.07 -15.98
C LYS A 119 -4.15 0.87 -16.58
N ASP A 120 -4.26 0.11 -17.67
CA ASP A 120 -5.53 -0.10 -18.38
C ASP A 120 -6.40 -1.20 -17.74
N ARG A 121 -5.82 -1.96 -16.79
CA ARG A 121 -6.46 -3.10 -16.12
C ARG A 121 -6.90 -2.77 -14.70
N ALA A 122 -6.18 -1.87 -14.05
CA ALA A 122 -6.53 -1.38 -12.71
C ALA A 122 -7.64 -0.33 -12.79
N SER A 123 -8.61 -0.37 -11.87
CA SER A 123 -9.56 0.73 -11.70
C SER A 123 -8.91 1.97 -11.08
N LEU A 124 -7.82 1.76 -10.34
CA LEU A 124 -6.98 2.80 -9.76
C LEU A 124 -5.55 2.28 -9.66
N ILE A 125 -4.57 3.10 -10.04
CA ILE A 125 -3.15 2.81 -9.85
C ILE A 125 -2.41 4.06 -9.38
N THR A 126 -1.61 3.95 -8.31
CA THR A 126 -0.77 5.08 -7.87
C THR A 126 0.46 5.23 -8.77
N PRO A 127 0.80 6.44 -9.23
CA PRO A 127 2.02 6.66 -10.01
C PRO A 127 3.26 6.62 -9.12
N VAL A 128 4.39 6.22 -9.70
CA VAL A 128 5.71 6.36 -9.10
C VAL A 128 6.62 7.08 -10.10
N PRO A 129 7.15 8.28 -9.77
CA PRO A 129 6.95 9.05 -8.54
C PRO A 129 5.55 9.73 -8.49
N GLY A 130 5.20 10.28 -7.31
CA GLY A 130 4.03 11.16 -7.15
C GLY A 130 2.83 10.55 -6.41
N GLY A 131 2.80 9.24 -6.19
CA GLY A 131 1.75 8.56 -5.43
C GLY A 131 2.00 8.54 -3.91
N VAL A 132 2.45 7.41 -3.38
CA VAL A 132 2.53 7.17 -1.93
C VAL A 132 3.58 8.03 -1.20
N GLY A 133 4.65 8.41 -1.90
CA GLY A 133 5.77 9.18 -1.33
C GLY A 133 5.35 10.53 -0.72
N PRO A 134 4.75 11.46 -1.48
CA PRO A 134 4.27 12.74 -0.97
C PRO A 134 3.28 12.60 0.19
N VAL A 135 2.36 11.62 0.11
CA VAL A 135 1.38 11.38 1.17
C VAL A 135 2.06 10.87 2.45
N THR A 136 3.13 10.07 2.34
CA THR A 136 3.94 9.64 3.49
C THR A 136 4.52 10.84 4.26
N ILE A 137 4.99 11.87 3.55
CA ILE A 137 5.49 13.11 4.16
C ILE A 137 4.34 13.85 4.88
N ALA A 138 3.17 13.94 4.24
CA ALA A 138 2.00 14.55 4.88
C ALA A 138 1.58 13.81 6.16
N MET A 139 1.65 12.47 6.17
CA MET A 139 1.37 11.65 7.36
C MET A 139 2.38 11.91 8.48
N PHE A 140 3.66 12.11 8.15
CA PHE A 140 4.68 12.49 9.13
C PHE A 140 4.34 13.84 9.79
N ILE A 141 4.02 14.86 8.99
CA ILE A 141 3.63 16.19 9.51
C ILE A 141 2.37 16.07 10.38
N ARG A 142 1.38 15.29 9.95
CA ARG A 142 0.15 15.03 10.72
C ARG A 142 0.46 14.39 12.08
N ASN A 143 1.35 13.40 12.11
CA ASN A 143 1.77 12.75 13.35
C ASN A 143 2.52 13.71 14.27
N LEU A 144 3.45 14.50 13.73
CA LEU A 144 4.18 15.52 14.48
C LEU A 144 3.23 16.52 15.14
N PHE A 145 2.26 17.03 14.38
CA PHE A 145 1.28 17.99 14.88
C PHE A 145 0.38 17.39 15.97
N ARG A 146 -0.03 16.11 15.83
CA ARG A 146 -0.77 15.40 16.88
C ARG A 146 0.02 15.30 18.18
N ILE A 147 1.30 14.97 18.09
CA ILE A 147 2.21 14.90 19.26
C ILE A 147 2.31 16.28 19.92
N TYR A 148 2.57 17.32 19.13
CA TYR A 148 2.67 18.69 19.65
C TYR A 148 1.40 19.12 20.39
N ARG A 149 0.21 18.91 19.79
CA ARG A 149 -1.08 19.26 20.40
C ARG A 149 -1.32 18.55 21.73
N ARG A 150 -0.89 17.29 21.87
CA ARG A 150 -1.02 16.52 23.12
C ARG A 150 -0.10 17.01 24.24
N ARG A 151 1.03 17.63 23.89
CA ARG A 151 1.96 18.16 24.88
C ARG A 151 1.54 19.54 25.40
N MET A 152 0.75 20.27 24.60
CA MET A 152 0.29 21.63 24.90
C MET A 152 -1.08 21.68 25.58
N GLY A 153 -1.85 20.59 25.55
CA GLY A 153 -3.09 20.42 26.30
C GLY A 153 -2.87 19.51 27.49
#